data_AF-A0A0W0W0X4-F1
#
_entry.id   AF-A0A0W0W0X4-F1
#
_cell.length_a   1.000
_cell.length_b   1.000
_cell.length_c   1.000
_cell.angle_alpha   90.00
_cell.angle_beta   90.00
_cell.angle_gamma   90.00
#
_symmetry.space_group_name_H-M   'P 1'
#
loop_
_entity.id
_entity.type
_entity.pdbx_description
1 polymer ?
#
loop_
_entity_poly.entity_id
_entity_poly.type
_entity_poly.pdbx_seq_one_letter_code
_entity_poly.pdbx_strand_id
1 'polypeptide(L)'
;MPYEKSEKTSQKTATISIDTQPSIQLDSSTCYFLKKKGSQSPAVPEISRPYKPLDQIHMNRHDEFFIALGKKTLGEKRHHVFVMLGVMKEGKPIFLARLGKSNIIDSDVRALSTSEGALERLNTLEQTNQSERLKLRKEIIQGHIKVCMKMSFFHTEAELQNESLHPYGPISYSAYAIPYEQYKQFLKVIPFIQKITEISCYQPIEESDDTIIMEKRGFEPASDLNGANEQLQGIVERSHYLSLANNCRHTAIELTEYTLGISHLPDNVSRFFTNLPVSANFSFGVPEEYFYVFPLPPDGFAASGEKKAILIQIYQRMENLLKKEPYGENTIQKFEALKKLYNEQAGIPNNDLQQALDSIKRWKTTYQDVVCQLRAQSLLGKLFVWTSSTKAMADDIEHTIEKRLNVLQG
;
A
#
# COMPACT_ATOMS: atom_id res chain seq x y z
N MET A 1 -16.64 3.16 71.15
CA MET A 1 -15.24 2.72 71.37
C MET A 1 -14.46 2.98 70.10
N PRO A 2 -13.43 3.84 70.14
CA PRO A 2 -12.56 4.13 69.01
C PRO A 2 -11.40 3.12 69.00
N TYR A 3 -11.00 2.63 67.83
CA TYR A 3 -9.77 1.83 67.71
C TYR A 3 -8.67 2.59 66.99
N GLU A 4 -7.49 2.42 67.57
CA GLU A 4 -6.27 3.19 67.41
C GLU A 4 -5.55 3.00 66.08
N LYS A 5 -4.79 4.04 65.76
CA LYS A 5 -3.63 4.04 64.87
C LYS A 5 -2.59 3.00 65.32
N SER A 6 -1.95 2.31 64.39
CA SER A 6 -0.59 2.62 63.93
C SER A 6 -0.02 1.43 63.16
N GLU A 7 0.56 1.66 61.99
CA GLU A 7 1.69 0.85 61.55
C GLU A 7 2.58 1.71 60.64
N LYS A 8 3.84 1.84 61.08
CA LYS A 8 4.90 2.60 60.43
C LYS A 8 5.53 1.71 59.36
N THR A 9 5.45 2.12 58.10
CA THR A 9 6.23 1.48 57.02
C THR A 9 7.60 2.17 56.93
N SER A 10 8.64 1.39 57.17
CA SER A 10 10.05 1.79 57.14
C SER A 10 10.51 2.03 55.69
N GLN A 11 11.01 3.24 55.41
CA GLN A 11 11.68 3.59 54.16
C GLN A 11 13.09 2.99 54.18
N LYS A 12 13.35 2.00 53.31
CA LYS A 12 14.71 1.55 52.99
C LYS A 12 15.28 2.45 51.90
N THR A 13 16.22 3.30 52.29
CA THR A 13 17.10 4.06 51.39
C THR A 13 18.11 3.10 50.77
N ALA A 14 18.03 2.88 49.45
CA ALA A 14 19.05 2.17 48.70
C ALA A 14 20.13 3.18 48.27
N THR A 15 21.30 3.06 48.86
CA THR A 15 22.52 3.77 48.45
C THR A 15 23.04 3.13 47.16
N ILE A 16 22.92 3.84 46.03
CA ILE A 16 23.58 3.47 44.78
C ILE A 16 24.95 4.15 44.77
N SER A 17 26.00 3.37 44.94
CA SER A 17 27.39 3.78 44.74
C SER A 17 27.62 4.02 43.25
N ILE A 18 27.97 5.25 42.88
CA ILE A 18 28.41 5.61 41.54
C ILE A 18 29.89 5.29 41.46
N ASP A 19 30.24 4.16 40.84
CA ASP A 19 31.62 3.88 40.47
C ASP A 19 32.01 4.77 39.28
N THR A 20 33.02 5.58 39.53
CA THR A 20 33.77 6.39 38.56
C THR A 20 34.33 5.51 37.44
N GLN A 21 33.82 5.71 36.21
CA GLN A 21 34.43 5.19 34.99
C GLN A 21 35.77 5.89 34.69
N PRO A 22 36.75 5.17 34.12
CA PRO A 22 37.97 5.79 33.60
C PRO A 22 37.68 6.56 32.32
N SER A 23 38.29 7.74 32.22
CA SER A 23 38.28 8.63 31.07
C SER A 23 38.85 7.94 29.83
N ILE A 24 37.98 7.68 28.85
CA ILE A 24 38.38 7.28 27.50
C ILE A 24 38.70 8.57 26.73
N GLN A 25 39.98 8.72 26.38
CA GLN A 25 40.45 9.73 25.44
C GLN A 25 39.88 9.42 24.04
N LEU A 26 39.18 10.39 23.47
CA LEU A 26 38.77 10.40 22.07
C LEU A 26 40.00 10.74 21.21
N ASP A 27 40.59 9.72 20.58
CA ASP A 27 41.52 9.91 19.47
C ASP A 27 40.74 10.09 18.17
N SER A 28 40.87 11.29 17.61
CA SER A 28 40.37 11.68 16.31
C SER A 28 41.33 11.20 15.22
N SER A 29 41.25 9.95 14.81
CA SER A 29 41.95 9.53 13.59
C SER A 29 41.37 8.26 12.95
N THR A 30 41.07 8.41 11.65
CA THR A 30 40.98 7.33 10.65
C THR A 30 39.61 6.63 10.46
N CYS A 31 38.62 7.39 10.00
CA CYS A 31 37.60 6.85 9.10
C CYS A 31 38.26 6.47 7.76
N TYR A 32 38.55 5.18 7.55
CA TYR A 32 38.77 4.65 6.21
C TYR A 32 37.44 4.63 5.44
N PHE A 33 37.09 5.79 4.88
CA PHE A 33 36.30 5.83 3.66
C PHE A 33 37.16 5.23 2.54
N LEU A 34 36.84 4.01 2.11
CA LEU A 34 37.25 3.54 0.80
C LEU A 34 36.56 4.41 -0.25
N LYS A 35 37.24 5.51 -0.58
CA LYS A 35 37.02 6.34 -1.74
C LYS A 35 37.32 5.46 -2.96
N LYS A 36 36.32 4.75 -3.50
CA LYS A 36 36.40 4.15 -4.83
C LYS A 36 36.62 5.29 -5.83
N LYS A 37 37.89 5.59 -6.12
CA LYS A 37 38.30 6.35 -7.29
C LYS A 37 37.88 5.54 -8.52
N GLY A 38 37.02 6.12 -9.36
CA GLY A 38 36.83 5.66 -10.73
C GLY A 38 35.62 4.76 -11.01
N SER A 39 34.52 4.88 -10.27
CA SER A 39 33.23 4.41 -10.84
C SER A 39 32.70 5.52 -11.74
N GLN A 40 32.92 5.38 -13.04
CA GLN A 40 32.10 6.08 -14.03
C GLN A 40 30.64 5.82 -13.65
N SER A 41 29.84 6.88 -13.49
CA SER A 41 28.39 6.69 -13.41
C SER A 41 28.01 5.90 -14.66
N PRO A 42 27.34 4.75 -14.55
CA PRO A 42 26.88 4.03 -15.73
C PRO A 42 26.08 5.05 -16.54
N ALA A 43 26.48 5.24 -17.80
CA ALA A 43 25.76 6.10 -18.73
C ALA A 43 24.29 5.69 -18.64
N VAL A 44 23.43 6.64 -18.25
CA VAL A 44 21.98 6.43 -18.24
C VAL A 44 21.65 5.99 -19.67
N PRO A 45 21.26 4.72 -19.89
CA PRO A 45 21.03 4.25 -21.24
C PRO A 45 19.92 5.11 -21.82
N GLU A 46 20.23 5.77 -22.94
CA GLU A 46 19.34 6.65 -23.67
C GLU A 46 18.28 5.79 -24.36
N ILE A 47 17.38 5.19 -23.57
CA ILE A 47 16.25 4.39 -24.05
C ILE A 47 15.10 5.36 -24.29
N SER A 48 15.24 6.18 -25.33
CA SER A 48 14.24 7.16 -25.77
C SER A 48 13.39 6.63 -26.93
N ARG A 49 13.07 5.33 -26.96
CA ARG A 49 12.02 4.87 -27.88
C ARG A 49 10.69 5.44 -27.38
N PRO A 50 9.98 6.25 -28.18
CA PRO A 50 8.69 6.78 -27.78
C PRO A 50 7.74 5.61 -27.56
N TYR A 51 7.24 5.50 -26.33
CA TYR A 51 6.27 4.47 -25.97
C TYR A 51 4.97 4.74 -26.72
N LYS A 52 4.51 3.77 -27.52
CA LYS A 52 3.19 3.81 -28.14
C LYS A 52 2.17 3.22 -27.17
N PRO A 53 1.14 3.96 -26.74
CA PRO A 53 0.03 3.39 -25.98
C PRO A 53 -0.52 2.15 -26.70
N LEU A 54 -0.90 1.14 -25.92
CA LEU A 54 -1.64 0.01 -26.49
C LEU A 54 -3.04 0.52 -26.84
N ASP A 55 -3.37 0.52 -28.12
CA ASP A 55 -4.70 0.95 -28.58
C ASP A 55 -5.77 0.00 -28.01
N GLN A 56 -5.46 -1.31 -27.97
CA GLN A 56 -6.32 -2.35 -27.40
C GLN A 56 -5.53 -3.35 -26.57
N ILE A 57 -6.17 -3.89 -25.53
CA ILE A 57 -5.61 -4.94 -24.67
C ILE A 57 -6.53 -6.15 -24.71
N HIS A 58 -5.96 -7.31 -25.07
CA HIS A 58 -6.66 -8.61 -25.06
C HIS A 58 -6.32 -9.36 -23.78
N MET A 59 -7.35 -9.78 -23.07
CA MET A 59 -7.26 -10.36 -21.74
C MET A 59 -8.18 -11.57 -21.61
N ASN A 60 -7.81 -12.51 -20.75
CA ASN A 60 -8.71 -13.58 -20.36
C ASN A 60 -9.58 -13.11 -19.18
N ARG A 61 -10.86 -13.52 -19.14
CA ARG A 61 -11.78 -13.20 -18.03
C ARG A 61 -11.28 -13.72 -16.68
N HIS A 62 -10.49 -14.79 -16.68
CA HIS A 62 -9.88 -15.41 -15.52
C HIS A 62 -8.47 -14.93 -15.21
N ASP A 63 -7.94 -13.95 -15.96
CA ASP A 63 -6.67 -13.31 -15.59
C ASP A 63 -6.80 -12.66 -14.19
N GLU A 64 -5.68 -12.55 -13.47
CA GLU A 64 -5.67 -11.94 -12.14
C GLU A 64 -5.73 -10.42 -12.24
N PHE A 65 -6.94 -9.87 -12.23
CA PHE A 65 -7.15 -8.44 -12.04
C PHE A 65 -6.76 -8.02 -10.62
N PHE A 66 -6.34 -6.78 -10.46
CA PHE A 66 -6.01 -6.22 -9.15
C PHE A 66 -6.44 -4.77 -9.01
N ILE A 67 -6.69 -4.38 -7.76
CA ILE A 67 -6.72 -2.99 -7.31
C ILE A 67 -5.59 -2.76 -6.32
N ALA A 68 -4.93 -1.62 -6.39
CA ALA A 68 -3.82 -1.29 -5.51
C ALA A 68 -3.89 0.15 -5.03
N LEU A 69 -3.53 0.35 -3.77
CA LEU A 69 -3.13 1.67 -3.28
C LEU A 69 -1.65 1.86 -3.62
N GLY A 70 -1.32 2.98 -4.25
CA GLY A 70 0.05 3.40 -4.51
C GLY A 70 0.36 4.72 -3.81
N LYS A 71 1.58 4.86 -3.31
CA LYS A 71 2.10 6.10 -2.72
C LYS A 71 3.51 6.35 -3.24
N LYS A 72 3.74 7.53 -3.83
CA LYS A 72 5.10 7.96 -4.20
C LYS A 72 5.93 8.15 -2.92
N THR A 73 7.16 7.65 -2.88
CA THR A 73 8.01 7.78 -1.68
C THR A 73 9.11 8.83 -1.82
N LEU A 74 9.33 9.34 -3.03
CA LEU A 74 10.29 10.41 -3.33
C LEU A 74 9.64 11.57 -4.10
N GLY A 75 10.37 12.69 -4.15
CA GLY A 75 9.98 13.91 -4.85
C GLY A 75 8.94 14.76 -4.11
N GLU A 76 8.48 15.82 -4.77
CA GLU A 76 7.52 16.78 -4.22
C GLU A 76 6.18 16.14 -3.84
N LYS A 77 5.82 15.03 -4.50
CA LYS A 77 4.59 14.28 -4.28
C LYS A 77 4.77 13.08 -3.34
N ARG A 78 5.77 13.04 -2.45
CA ARG A 78 6.07 11.89 -1.56
C ARG A 78 4.95 11.48 -0.57
N HIS A 79 3.89 12.27 -0.46
CA HIS A 79 2.71 11.96 0.37
C HIS A 79 1.47 11.69 -0.48
N HIS A 80 1.57 11.78 -1.80
CA HIS A 80 0.48 11.55 -2.72
C HIS A 80 0.15 10.07 -2.79
N VAL A 81 -1.11 9.75 -2.50
CA VAL A 81 -1.68 8.40 -2.59
C VAL A 81 -2.70 8.38 -3.72
N PHE A 82 -2.69 7.31 -4.49
CA PHE A 82 -3.53 7.10 -5.67
C PHE A 82 -3.97 5.63 -5.72
N VAL A 83 -5.06 5.37 -6.43
CA VAL A 83 -5.52 4.02 -6.76
C VAL A 83 -4.92 3.61 -8.09
N MET A 84 -4.53 2.36 -8.22
CA MET A 84 -4.13 1.73 -9.48
C MET A 84 -5.02 0.51 -9.69
N LEU A 85 -5.49 0.29 -10.92
CA LEU A 85 -6.12 -0.95 -11.33
C LEU A 85 -5.31 -1.54 -12.47
N GLY A 86 -5.26 -2.87 -12.51
CA GLY A 86 -4.51 -3.56 -13.53
C GLY A 86 -4.88 -5.02 -13.63
N VAL A 87 -4.13 -5.72 -14.47
CA VAL A 87 -4.15 -7.17 -14.61
C VAL A 87 -2.74 -7.71 -14.57
N MET A 88 -2.54 -8.88 -13.99
CA MET A 88 -1.31 -9.63 -14.08
C MET A 88 -1.29 -10.45 -15.37
N LYS A 89 -0.30 -10.20 -16.24
CA LYS A 89 -0.05 -10.99 -17.45
C LYS A 89 1.40 -11.41 -17.48
N GLU A 90 1.64 -12.72 -17.58
CA GLU A 90 3.00 -13.30 -17.59
C GLU A 90 3.85 -12.84 -16.39
N GLY A 91 3.23 -12.73 -15.21
CA GLY A 91 3.88 -12.30 -13.97
C GLY A 91 4.19 -10.80 -13.88
N LYS A 92 3.70 -9.98 -14.82
CA LYS A 92 3.89 -8.52 -14.83
C LYS A 92 2.55 -7.78 -14.79
N PRO A 93 2.46 -6.66 -14.05
CA PRO A 93 1.24 -5.85 -14.06
C PRO A 93 1.11 -5.05 -15.36
N ILE A 94 -0.10 -5.00 -15.91
CA ILE A 94 -0.54 -4.07 -16.94
C ILE A 94 -1.56 -3.14 -16.29
N PHE A 95 -1.23 -1.86 -16.18
CA PHE A 95 -2.12 -0.87 -15.56
C PHE A 95 -3.25 -0.45 -16.50
N LEU A 96 -4.48 -0.61 -16.03
CA LEU A 96 -5.72 -0.27 -16.74
C LEU A 96 -6.28 1.09 -16.32
N ALA A 97 -5.97 1.53 -15.10
CA ALA A 97 -6.34 2.83 -14.58
C ALA A 97 -5.37 3.26 -13.47
N ARG A 98 -5.13 4.57 -13.35
CA ARG A 98 -4.47 5.15 -12.16
C ARG A 98 -5.11 6.49 -11.84
N LEU A 99 -5.67 6.63 -10.64
CA LEU A 99 -6.43 7.81 -10.24
C LEU A 99 -5.89 8.39 -8.93
N GLY A 100 -5.59 9.68 -8.92
CA GLY A 100 -5.11 10.42 -7.76
C GLY A 100 -6.03 11.58 -7.43
N LYS A 101 -6.26 11.84 -6.15
CA LYS A 101 -6.99 13.03 -5.71
C LYS A 101 -6.05 14.22 -5.60
N SER A 102 -6.42 15.33 -6.22
CA SER A 102 -5.66 16.56 -6.19
C SER A 102 -6.54 17.75 -5.83
N ASN A 103 -5.96 18.73 -5.16
CA ASN A 103 -6.59 20.03 -4.95
C ASN A 103 -6.87 20.67 -6.32
N ILE A 104 -8.07 21.21 -6.48
CA ILE A 104 -8.37 22.22 -7.50
C ILE A 104 -7.80 23.52 -6.93
N ILE A 105 -6.46 23.64 -6.99
CA ILE A 105 -5.79 24.86 -6.54
C ILE A 105 -6.19 25.95 -7.53
N ASP A 106 -6.89 26.96 -7.02
CA ASP A 106 -7.10 28.24 -7.67
C ASP A 106 -5.78 28.68 -8.35
N SER A 107 -5.82 28.99 -9.64
CA SER A 107 -4.63 29.30 -10.44
C SER A 107 -3.72 30.31 -9.76
N ASP A 108 -4.31 31.26 -9.03
CA ASP A 108 -3.61 32.33 -8.32
C ASP A 108 -2.82 31.80 -7.11
N VAL A 109 -3.36 30.83 -6.39
CA VAL A 109 -2.65 30.15 -5.28
C VAL A 109 -1.55 29.25 -5.83
N ARG A 110 -1.80 28.58 -6.97
CA ARG A 110 -0.79 27.75 -7.62
C ARG A 110 0.42 28.58 -8.01
N ALA A 111 0.20 29.74 -8.65
CA ALA A 111 1.25 30.68 -9.04
C ALA A 111 2.09 31.20 -7.86
N LEU A 112 1.48 31.34 -6.68
CA LEU A 112 2.19 31.74 -5.45
C LEU A 112 2.94 30.58 -4.77
N SER A 113 2.50 29.34 -4.97
CA SER A 113 3.00 28.14 -4.27
C SER A 113 4.09 27.38 -5.01
N THR A 114 4.17 27.51 -6.34
CA THR A 114 5.29 26.93 -7.11
C THR A 114 6.56 27.66 -6.72
N SER A 115 7.31 27.01 -5.84
CA SER A 115 8.56 27.50 -5.28
C SER A 115 9.54 27.91 -6.37
N GLU A 116 9.56 27.28 -7.55
CA GLU A 116 10.47 27.65 -8.63
C GLU A 116 10.35 29.13 -9.02
N GLY A 117 9.16 29.64 -9.28
CA GLY A 117 8.98 31.06 -9.63
C GLY A 117 9.30 32.01 -8.48
N ALA A 118 8.98 31.63 -7.24
CA ALA A 118 9.23 32.48 -6.06
C ALA A 118 10.71 32.46 -5.63
N LEU A 119 11.37 31.30 -5.71
CA LEU A 119 12.77 31.08 -5.36
C LEU A 119 13.69 31.63 -6.44
N GLU A 120 13.33 31.47 -7.73
CA GLU A 120 14.02 32.12 -8.84
C GLU A 120 13.90 33.64 -8.72
N ARG A 121 12.72 34.18 -8.39
CA ARG A 121 12.54 35.61 -8.06
C ARG A 121 13.39 36.03 -6.87
N LEU A 122 13.43 35.25 -5.78
CA LEU A 122 14.28 35.53 -4.62
C LEU A 122 15.78 35.51 -4.94
N ASN A 123 16.21 34.62 -5.85
CA ASN A 123 17.59 34.52 -6.31
C ASN A 123 17.96 35.65 -7.29
N THR A 124 17.06 36.05 -8.19
CA THR A 124 17.27 37.26 -9.02
C THR A 124 17.30 38.55 -8.18
N LEU A 125 16.55 38.59 -7.08
CA LEU A 125 16.55 39.69 -6.11
C LEU A 125 17.78 39.69 -5.16
N GLU A 126 18.72 38.75 -5.29
CA GLU A 126 19.99 38.83 -4.55
C GLU A 126 20.84 40.03 -4.93
N GLN A 127 20.58 40.65 -6.09
CA GLN A 127 21.36 41.77 -6.61
C GLN A 127 20.74 43.15 -6.34
N THR A 128 19.50 43.25 -5.83
CA THR A 128 18.82 44.55 -5.62
C THR A 128 17.97 44.62 -4.35
N ASN A 129 18.09 45.78 -3.67
CA ASN A 129 17.24 46.35 -2.61
C ASN A 129 16.68 45.40 -1.52
N GLN A 130 17.27 45.47 -0.32
CA GLN A 130 16.85 44.71 0.88
C GLN A 130 15.36 44.87 1.24
N SER A 131 14.76 46.03 0.96
CA SER A 131 13.34 46.30 1.23
C SER A 131 12.41 45.41 0.40
N GLU A 132 12.73 45.20 -0.87
CA GLU A 132 11.96 44.34 -1.77
C GLU A 132 12.04 42.86 -1.36
N ARG A 133 13.22 42.43 -0.85
CA ARG A 133 13.40 41.06 -0.32
C ARG A 133 12.53 40.80 0.90
N LEU A 134 12.44 41.75 1.83
CA LEU A 134 11.58 41.63 3.01
C LEU A 134 10.09 41.59 2.63
N LYS A 135 9.69 42.42 1.66
CA LYS A 135 8.32 42.41 1.13
C LYS A 135 7.97 41.06 0.48
N LEU A 136 8.83 40.54 -0.40
CA LEU A 136 8.59 39.26 -1.07
C LEU A 136 8.57 38.08 -0.07
N ARG A 137 9.49 38.05 0.91
CA ARG A 137 9.46 37.04 1.98
C ARG A 137 8.18 37.09 2.79
N LYS A 138 7.67 38.28 3.11
CA LYS A 138 6.39 38.45 3.81
C LYS A 138 5.24 37.93 2.96
N GLU A 139 5.20 38.24 1.67
CA GLU A 139 4.17 37.74 0.74
C GLU A 139 4.21 36.21 0.62
N ILE A 140 5.40 35.60 0.50
CA ILE A 140 5.58 34.13 0.48
C ILE A 140 5.10 33.52 1.80
N ILE A 141 5.54 34.04 2.95
CA ILE A 141 5.13 33.51 4.27
C ILE A 141 3.61 33.65 4.45
N GLN A 142 3.02 34.80 4.08
CA GLN A 142 1.57 35.01 4.15
C GLN A 142 0.82 34.07 3.21
N GLY A 143 1.33 33.82 2.00
CA GLY A 143 0.81 32.83 1.07
C GLY A 143 0.83 31.43 1.68
N HIS A 144 1.96 31.00 2.25
CA HIS A 144 2.08 29.71 2.93
C HIS A 144 1.16 29.59 4.13
N ILE A 145 1.05 30.62 4.99
CA ILE A 145 0.13 30.62 6.13
C ILE A 145 -1.32 30.52 5.65
N LYS A 146 -1.70 31.27 4.60
CA LYS A 146 -3.05 31.24 4.04
C LYS A 146 -3.38 29.87 3.45
N VAL A 147 -2.43 29.23 2.76
CA VAL A 147 -2.56 27.86 2.25
C VAL A 147 -2.68 26.86 3.40
N CYS A 148 -1.81 26.94 4.41
CA CYS A 148 -1.87 26.07 5.58
C CYS A 148 -3.19 26.25 6.35
N MET A 149 -3.67 27.48 6.55
CA MET A 149 -4.97 27.71 7.18
C MET A 149 -6.12 27.21 6.32
N LYS A 150 -6.09 27.42 5.00
CA LYS A 150 -7.09 26.85 4.08
C LYS A 150 -7.12 25.32 4.17
N MET A 151 -5.96 24.66 4.12
CA MET A 151 -5.86 23.20 4.21
C MET A 151 -6.26 22.64 5.58
N SER A 152 -6.00 23.37 6.66
CA SER A 152 -6.27 22.91 8.03
C SER A 152 -7.70 23.20 8.50
N PHE A 153 -8.35 24.27 8.01
CA PHE A 153 -9.63 24.74 8.55
C PHE A 153 -10.78 24.81 7.52
N PHE A 154 -10.49 24.69 6.22
CA PHE A 154 -11.50 24.81 5.18
C PHE A 154 -11.49 23.59 4.25
N HIS A 155 -12.68 23.15 3.85
CA HIS A 155 -12.84 22.21 2.76
C HIS A 155 -12.29 22.86 1.49
N THR A 156 -11.16 22.35 0.99
CA THR A 156 -10.58 22.81 -0.27
C THR A 156 -11.18 21.99 -1.39
N GLU A 157 -11.68 22.60 -2.46
CA GLU A 157 -12.19 21.83 -3.60
C GLU A 157 -11.12 20.90 -4.17
N ALA A 158 -11.54 19.69 -4.50
CA ALA A 158 -10.68 18.66 -5.02
C ALA A 158 -11.40 17.85 -6.09
N GLU A 159 -10.64 17.11 -6.86
CA GLU A 159 -11.18 16.13 -7.78
C GLU A 159 -10.22 14.95 -7.92
N LEU A 160 -10.75 13.82 -8.37
CA LEU A 160 -9.93 12.74 -8.91
C LEU A 160 -9.47 13.11 -10.31
N GLN A 161 -8.20 12.83 -10.60
CA GLN A 161 -7.58 13.04 -11.89
C GLN A 161 -6.84 11.78 -12.33
N ASN A 162 -6.66 11.66 -13.64
CA ASN A 162 -5.79 10.63 -14.21
C ASN A 162 -4.35 10.83 -13.74
N GLU A 163 -3.75 9.79 -13.19
CA GLU A 163 -2.30 9.66 -13.09
C GLU A 163 -1.76 8.99 -14.36
N SER A 164 -0.49 9.23 -14.69
CA SER A 164 0.17 8.53 -15.79
C SER A 164 0.02 7.01 -15.63
N LEU A 165 -0.30 6.25 -16.68
CA LEU A 165 -0.31 4.77 -16.60
C LEU A 165 1.11 4.18 -16.56
N HIS A 166 2.13 5.04 -16.66
CA HIS A 166 3.55 4.70 -16.64
C HIS A 166 4.19 5.27 -15.40
N PRO A 167 3.94 4.68 -14.20
CA PRO A 167 4.66 5.09 -13.01
C PRO A 167 6.17 5.03 -13.22
N TYR A 168 6.86 5.96 -12.59
CA TYR A 168 8.31 6.03 -12.56
C TYR A 168 8.80 6.31 -11.13
N GLY A 169 9.91 5.70 -10.76
CA GLY A 169 10.55 5.85 -9.47
C GLY A 169 9.92 4.99 -8.38
N PRO A 170 10.32 5.19 -7.11
CA PRO A 170 9.90 4.34 -6.01
C PRO A 170 8.46 4.64 -5.58
N ILE A 171 7.67 3.59 -5.51
CA ILE A 171 6.28 3.60 -5.06
C ILE A 171 6.12 2.53 -3.99
N SER A 172 5.67 2.95 -2.80
CA SER A 172 5.14 2.00 -1.83
C SER A 172 3.69 1.65 -2.20
N TYR A 173 3.30 0.39 -2.13
CA TYR A 173 1.96 -0.05 -2.53
C TYR A 173 1.39 -1.18 -1.65
N SER A 174 0.08 -1.38 -1.78
CA SER A 174 -0.66 -2.57 -1.32
C SER A 174 -1.65 -2.95 -2.42
N ALA A 175 -1.53 -4.15 -2.99
CA ALA A 175 -2.37 -4.62 -4.10
C ALA A 175 -3.16 -5.86 -3.70
N TYR A 176 -4.40 -5.92 -4.16
CA TYR A 176 -5.39 -6.97 -3.87
C TYR A 176 -5.98 -7.49 -5.16
N ALA A 177 -6.06 -8.81 -5.29
CA ALA A 177 -6.71 -9.49 -6.39
C ALA A 177 -8.21 -9.20 -6.35
N ILE A 178 -8.78 -8.94 -7.52
CA ILE A 178 -10.20 -8.72 -7.72
C ILE A 178 -10.66 -9.57 -8.91
N PRO A 179 -11.89 -10.10 -8.92
CA PRO A 179 -12.47 -10.63 -10.14
C PRO A 179 -12.78 -9.48 -11.12
N TYR A 180 -12.93 -9.83 -12.39
CA TYR A 180 -13.31 -8.90 -13.44
C TYR A 180 -14.60 -8.12 -13.15
N GLU A 181 -15.58 -8.73 -12.47
CA GLU A 181 -16.82 -8.06 -12.08
C GLU A 181 -16.60 -6.91 -11.07
N GLN A 182 -15.64 -7.06 -10.15
CA GLN A 182 -15.26 -5.97 -9.23
C GLN A 182 -14.51 -4.86 -9.98
N TYR A 183 -13.72 -5.19 -11.00
CA TYR A 183 -13.15 -4.18 -11.88
C TYR A 183 -14.24 -3.36 -12.59
N LYS A 184 -15.27 -4.02 -13.15
CA LYS A 184 -16.44 -3.34 -13.73
C LYS A 184 -17.19 -2.50 -12.70
N GLN A 185 -17.32 -2.99 -11.46
CA GLN A 185 -17.91 -2.23 -10.36
C GLN A 185 -17.15 -0.93 -10.10
N PHE A 186 -15.82 -0.95 -10.10
CA PHE A 186 -15.01 0.27 -9.99
C PHE A 186 -15.28 1.25 -11.14
N LEU A 187 -15.36 0.77 -12.39
CA LEU A 187 -15.63 1.64 -13.54
C LEU A 187 -16.98 2.37 -13.42
N LYS A 188 -18.00 1.72 -12.83
CA LYS A 188 -19.33 2.34 -12.60
C LYS A 188 -19.29 3.53 -11.64
N VAL A 189 -18.26 3.64 -10.80
CA VAL A 189 -18.10 4.76 -9.85
C VAL A 189 -17.60 6.02 -10.56
N ILE A 190 -16.81 5.86 -11.62
CA ILE A 190 -16.08 6.97 -12.26
C ILE A 190 -16.98 8.08 -12.80
N PRO A 191 -18.09 7.80 -13.51
CA PRO A 191 -19.00 8.83 -14.00
C PRO A 191 -19.51 9.79 -12.93
N PHE A 192 -19.64 9.33 -11.69
CA PHE A 192 -20.17 10.12 -10.57
C PHE A 192 -19.11 10.94 -9.84
N ILE A 193 -17.85 10.46 -9.84
CA ILE A 193 -16.75 11.14 -9.16
C ILE A 193 -16.07 12.18 -10.05
N GLN A 194 -16.10 12.02 -11.37
CA GLN A 194 -15.54 13.02 -12.26
C GLN A 194 -16.32 14.34 -12.17
N LYS A 195 -15.60 15.46 -12.10
CA LYS A 195 -16.20 16.80 -11.98
C LYS A 195 -15.79 17.69 -13.15
N ILE A 196 -14.51 18.05 -13.25
CA ILE A 196 -14.00 18.98 -14.28
C ILE A 196 -13.13 18.21 -15.28
N THR A 197 -12.19 17.42 -14.76
CA THR A 197 -11.26 16.67 -15.60
C THR A 197 -11.87 15.34 -16.04
N GLU A 198 -11.87 15.08 -17.36
CA GLU A 198 -12.26 13.78 -17.91
C GLU A 198 -11.33 12.67 -17.40
N ILE A 199 -11.92 11.66 -16.76
CA ILE A 199 -11.19 10.47 -16.33
C ILE A 199 -11.21 9.47 -17.48
N SER A 200 -10.05 8.87 -17.79
CA SER A 200 -9.93 7.86 -18.85
C SER A 200 -9.34 6.57 -18.30
N CYS A 201 -10.01 5.46 -18.56
CA CYS A 201 -9.61 4.13 -18.14
C CYS A 201 -9.72 3.18 -19.33
N TYR A 202 -9.00 2.05 -19.29
CA TYR A 202 -9.36 0.95 -20.17
C TYR A 202 -10.77 0.48 -19.82
N GLN A 203 -11.61 0.24 -20.82
CA GLN A 203 -13.00 -0.19 -20.66
C GLN A 203 -13.24 -1.35 -21.62
N PRO A 204 -14.05 -2.36 -21.24
CA PRO A 204 -14.39 -3.43 -22.16
C PRO A 204 -15.18 -2.87 -23.34
N ILE A 205 -14.75 -3.24 -24.55
CA ILE A 205 -15.44 -2.89 -25.81
C ILE A 205 -16.09 -4.12 -26.44
N GLU A 206 -15.53 -5.29 -26.17
CA GLU A 206 -16.05 -6.60 -26.58
C GLU A 206 -15.82 -7.59 -25.43
N GLU A 207 -16.84 -8.37 -25.10
CA GLU A 207 -16.80 -9.42 -24.08
C GLU A 207 -17.34 -10.72 -24.69
N SER A 208 -16.52 -11.77 -24.64
CA SER A 208 -16.95 -13.16 -24.83
C SER A 208 -16.79 -13.93 -23.51
N ASP A 209 -17.10 -15.23 -23.49
CA ASP A 209 -17.07 -16.04 -22.26
C ASP A 209 -15.69 -15.99 -21.58
N ASP A 210 -14.62 -16.13 -22.36
CA ASP A 210 -13.25 -16.17 -21.85
C ASP A 210 -12.39 -14.97 -22.25
N THR A 211 -12.77 -14.18 -23.25
CA THR A 211 -11.93 -13.09 -23.78
C THR A 211 -12.58 -11.74 -23.57
N ILE A 212 -11.77 -10.77 -23.17
CA ILE A 212 -12.15 -9.36 -23.01
C ILE A 212 -11.21 -8.53 -23.87
N ILE A 213 -11.76 -7.67 -24.71
CA ILE A 213 -11.00 -6.65 -25.44
C ILE A 213 -11.28 -5.32 -24.76
N MET A 214 -10.22 -4.63 -24.35
CA MET A 214 -10.31 -3.35 -23.67
C MET A 214 -9.68 -2.23 -24.48
N GLU A 215 -10.28 -1.05 -24.44
CA GLU A 215 -9.77 0.17 -25.06
C GLU A 215 -9.81 1.32 -24.04
N LYS A 216 -8.83 2.22 -24.10
CA LYS A 216 -8.81 3.39 -23.23
C LYS A 216 -9.84 4.42 -23.69
N ARG A 217 -10.87 4.65 -22.88
CA ARG A 217 -11.97 5.58 -23.16
C ARG A 217 -12.28 6.47 -21.96
N GLY A 218 -12.83 7.65 -22.23
CA GLY A 218 -13.38 8.54 -21.22
C GLY A 218 -14.75 8.09 -20.70
N PHE A 219 -15.29 8.84 -19.75
CA PHE A 219 -16.64 8.63 -19.22
C PHE A 219 -17.48 9.87 -19.44
N GLU A 220 -18.76 9.67 -19.75
CA GLU A 220 -19.75 10.75 -19.69
C GLU A 220 -20.10 11.06 -18.22
N PRO A 221 -20.08 12.33 -17.77
CA PRO A 221 -20.45 12.68 -16.40
C PRO A 221 -21.88 12.26 -16.07
N ALA A 222 -22.06 11.64 -14.90
CA ALA A 222 -23.36 11.24 -14.40
C ALA A 222 -23.70 12.08 -13.16
N SER A 223 -24.86 12.75 -13.18
CA SER A 223 -25.30 13.61 -12.08
C SER A 223 -26.29 12.92 -11.13
N ASP A 224 -26.92 11.84 -11.58
CA ASP A 224 -28.01 11.19 -10.85
C ASP A 224 -27.53 9.96 -10.07
N LEU A 225 -27.43 10.10 -8.75
CA LEU A 225 -27.12 9.02 -7.82
C LEU A 225 -28.37 8.23 -7.37
N ASN A 226 -29.52 8.39 -8.02
CA ASN A 226 -30.72 7.63 -7.72
C ASN A 226 -30.45 6.11 -7.79
N GLY A 227 -30.60 5.43 -6.66
CA GLY A 227 -30.32 3.99 -6.52
C GLY A 227 -28.87 3.64 -6.13
N ALA A 228 -27.97 4.62 -6.02
CA ALA A 228 -26.67 4.40 -5.41
C ALA A 228 -26.81 4.07 -3.92
N ASN A 229 -25.99 3.14 -3.43
CA ASN A 229 -25.93 2.85 -1.99
C ASN A 229 -25.26 4.02 -1.23
N GLU A 230 -25.50 4.09 0.09
CA GLU A 230 -24.98 5.15 0.96
C GLU A 230 -23.45 5.26 0.92
N GLN A 231 -22.75 4.12 0.78
CA GLN A 231 -21.29 4.09 0.65
C GLN A 231 -20.81 4.84 -0.59
N LEU A 232 -21.43 4.59 -1.75
CA LEU A 232 -21.10 5.26 -3.01
C LEU A 232 -21.39 6.76 -2.94
N GLN A 233 -22.54 7.15 -2.38
CA GLN A 233 -22.88 8.56 -2.18
C GLN A 233 -21.83 9.27 -1.33
N GLY A 234 -21.42 8.65 -0.21
CA GLY A 234 -20.37 9.19 0.64
C GLY A 234 -19.00 9.29 -0.05
N ILE A 235 -18.65 8.32 -0.90
CA ILE A 235 -17.41 8.37 -1.69
C ILE A 235 -17.46 9.53 -2.68
N VAL A 236 -18.57 9.69 -3.40
CA VAL A 236 -18.73 10.76 -4.39
C VAL A 236 -18.64 12.12 -3.70
N GLU A 237 -19.41 12.35 -2.64
CA GLU A 237 -19.37 13.60 -1.89
C GLU A 237 -17.94 13.91 -1.40
N ARG A 238 -17.29 12.94 -0.73
CA ARG A 238 -15.94 13.13 -0.20
C ARG A 238 -14.88 13.26 -1.28
N SER A 239 -15.07 12.72 -2.49
CA SER A 239 -14.10 12.85 -3.57
C SER A 239 -13.87 14.31 -4.01
N HIS A 240 -14.85 15.19 -3.79
CA HIS A 240 -14.86 16.56 -4.30
C HIS A 240 -14.22 17.62 -3.39
N TYR A 241 -13.71 17.23 -2.23
CA TYR A 241 -13.04 18.17 -1.33
C TYR A 241 -11.91 17.53 -0.53
N LEU A 242 -10.98 18.34 -0.03
CA LEU A 242 -9.86 17.95 0.81
C LEU A 242 -9.99 18.59 2.19
N SER A 243 -9.73 17.80 3.23
CA SER A 243 -9.64 18.19 4.64
C SER A 243 -8.68 17.26 5.40
N LEU A 244 -8.40 17.53 6.67
CA LEU A 244 -7.55 16.66 7.50
C LEU A 244 -8.11 15.23 7.63
N ALA A 245 -9.45 15.10 7.66
CA ALA A 245 -10.16 13.83 7.75
C ALA A 245 -10.51 13.23 6.37
N ASN A 246 -10.20 13.94 5.28
CA ASN A 246 -10.51 13.50 3.92
C ASN A 246 -9.41 13.96 2.97
N ASN A 247 -8.40 13.12 2.77
CA ASN A 247 -7.28 13.39 1.87
C ASN A 247 -7.19 12.34 0.74
N CYS A 248 -6.17 12.45 -0.12
CA CYS A 248 -5.98 11.49 -1.22
C CYS A 248 -5.87 10.04 -0.76
N ARG A 249 -5.34 9.79 0.44
CA ARG A 249 -5.26 8.46 1.03
C ARG A 249 -6.62 7.93 1.48
N HIS A 250 -7.44 8.78 2.09
CA HIS A 250 -8.79 8.40 2.52
C HIS A 250 -9.64 7.99 1.32
N THR A 251 -9.68 8.84 0.29
CA THR A 251 -10.43 8.53 -0.94
C THR A 251 -9.90 7.27 -1.64
N ALA A 252 -8.58 7.06 -1.69
CA ALA A 252 -8.01 5.85 -2.25
C ALA A 252 -8.40 4.58 -1.46
N ILE A 253 -8.41 4.66 -0.12
CA ILE A 253 -8.84 3.56 0.76
C ILE A 253 -10.32 3.26 0.54
N GLU A 254 -11.18 4.28 0.55
CA GLU A 254 -12.63 4.10 0.40
C GLU A 254 -13.00 3.50 -0.97
N LEU A 255 -12.34 3.95 -2.05
CA LEU A 255 -12.52 3.35 -3.38
C LEU A 255 -12.08 1.88 -3.41
N THR A 256 -10.98 1.57 -2.72
CA THR A 256 -10.49 0.19 -2.64
C THR A 256 -11.43 -0.68 -1.83
N GLU A 257 -11.87 -0.23 -0.65
CA GLU A 257 -12.85 -0.90 0.22
C GLU A 257 -14.16 -1.17 -0.53
N TYR A 258 -14.69 -0.15 -1.23
CA TYR A 258 -15.89 -0.28 -2.07
C TYR A 258 -15.73 -1.32 -3.18
N THR A 259 -14.60 -1.30 -3.88
CA THR A 259 -14.33 -2.23 -4.99
C THR A 259 -14.21 -3.67 -4.50
N LEU A 260 -13.56 -3.87 -3.34
CA LEU A 260 -13.39 -5.19 -2.74
C LEU A 260 -14.68 -5.70 -2.08
N GLY A 261 -15.66 -4.83 -1.84
CA GLY A 261 -16.89 -5.19 -1.13
C GLY A 261 -16.66 -5.42 0.37
N ILE A 262 -15.70 -4.72 0.97
CA ILE A 262 -15.35 -4.84 2.40
C ILE A 262 -15.52 -3.49 3.11
N SER A 263 -15.70 -3.55 4.44
CA SER A 263 -15.85 -2.34 5.26
C SER A 263 -14.53 -1.71 5.68
N HIS A 264 -13.45 -2.49 5.75
CA HIS A 264 -12.15 -2.02 6.20
C HIS A 264 -11.02 -2.84 5.57
N LEU A 265 -9.98 -2.17 5.08
CA LEU A 265 -8.74 -2.84 4.65
C LEU A 265 -7.96 -3.41 5.84
N PRO A 266 -7.00 -4.33 5.64
CA PRO A 266 -6.14 -4.79 6.73
C PRO A 266 -5.40 -3.64 7.43
N ASP A 267 -5.14 -3.78 8.74
CA ASP A 267 -4.58 -2.71 9.60
C ASP A 267 -3.18 -2.23 9.17
N ASN A 268 -2.47 -3.00 8.34
CA ASN A 268 -1.20 -2.57 7.75
C ASN A 268 -1.37 -1.45 6.69
N VAL A 269 -2.59 -1.20 6.22
CA VAL A 269 -2.97 -0.04 5.41
C VAL A 269 -3.53 1.04 6.32
N SER A 270 -2.62 1.77 6.97
CA SER A 270 -3.00 2.90 7.82
C SER A 270 -3.78 3.96 7.02
N ARG A 271 -4.66 4.73 7.67
CA ARG A 271 -5.23 5.97 7.11
C ARG A 271 -4.29 7.18 7.26
N PHE A 272 -3.20 7.04 8.02
CA PHE A 272 -2.15 8.06 8.20
C PHE A 272 -1.08 7.96 7.11
N PHE A 273 -0.26 9.01 6.90
CA PHE A 273 0.74 9.10 5.82
C PHE A 273 2.00 8.21 5.98
N THR A 274 1.87 7.00 6.53
CA THR A 274 2.95 6.00 6.57
C THR A 274 3.23 5.43 5.18
N ASN A 275 4.32 4.68 4.99
CA ASN A 275 4.49 3.93 3.75
C ASN A 275 3.56 2.71 3.73
N LEU A 276 3.19 2.28 2.53
CA LEU A 276 2.43 1.04 2.34
C LEU A 276 3.37 -0.18 2.52
N PRO A 277 2.83 -1.39 2.74
CA PRO A 277 3.60 -2.54 3.21
C PRO A 277 4.71 -3.02 2.26
N VAL A 278 4.53 -2.80 0.96
CA VAL A 278 5.47 -3.21 -0.09
C VAL A 278 5.99 -1.97 -0.81
N SER A 279 7.15 -2.05 -1.45
CA SER A 279 7.63 -1.00 -2.35
C SER A 279 8.08 -1.59 -3.67
N ALA A 280 8.25 -0.78 -4.70
CA ALA A 280 8.93 -1.18 -5.92
C ALA A 280 9.42 0.08 -6.62
N ASN A 281 10.54 -0.03 -7.31
CA ASN A 281 10.95 0.95 -8.30
C ASN A 281 10.23 0.66 -9.60
N PHE A 282 9.59 1.67 -10.17
CA PHE A 282 8.94 1.56 -11.47
C PHE A 282 9.76 2.25 -12.54
N SER A 283 9.84 1.59 -13.68
CA SER A 283 10.45 2.09 -14.90
C SER A 283 9.42 1.96 -16.03
N PHE A 284 8.81 3.09 -16.40
CA PHE A 284 7.77 3.18 -17.45
C PHE A 284 6.58 2.24 -17.24
N GLY A 285 6.09 2.14 -16.01
CA GLY A 285 4.95 1.29 -15.66
C GLY A 285 5.26 -0.17 -15.43
N VAL A 286 6.53 -0.58 -15.56
CA VAL A 286 6.98 -1.92 -15.20
C VAL A 286 7.72 -1.83 -13.85
N PRO A 287 7.35 -2.62 -12.83
CA PRO A 287 8.13 -2.71 -11.61
C PRO A 287 9.43 -3.47 -11.88
N GLU A 288 10.53 -2.99 -11.30
CA GLU A 288 11.84 -3.62 -11.36
C GLU A 288 11.92 -4.86 -10.46
N GLU A 289 11.20 -4.83 -9.34
CA GLU A 289 11.05 -5.95 -8.41
C GLU A 289 9.74 -6.72 -8.62
N TYR A 290 9.57 -7.83 -7.89
CA TYR A 290 8.35 -8.63 -7.91
C TYR A 290 7.13 -7.82 -7.45
N PHE A 291 6.05 -7.86 -8.23
CA PHE A 291 4.81 -7.15 -7.92
C PHE A 291 3.83 -8.03 -7.15
N TYR A 292 3.75 -7.81 -5.84
CA TYR A 292 2.94 -8.61 -4.92
C TYR A 292 1.46 -8.22 -5.01
N VAL A 293 0.62 -9.17 -5.44
CA VAL A 293 -0.85 -9.06 -5.39
C VAL A 293 -1.38 -10.01 -4.32
N PHE A 294 -1.87 -9.47 -3.22
CA PHE A 294 -2.53 -10.25 -2.17
C PHE A 294 -3.87 -10.79 -2.67
N PRO A 295 -4.35 -11.94 -2.18
CA PRO A 295 -5.74 -12.32 -2.41
C PRO A 295 -6.69 -11.32 -1.71
N LEU A 296 -7.99 -11.46 -1.95
CA LEU A 296 -9.01 -10.72 -1.22
C LEU A 296 -8.78 -10.88 0.30
N PRO A 297 -8.90 -9.82 1.13
CA PRO A 297 -8.76 -9.95 2.58
C PRO A 297 -9.78 -10.92 3.20
N PRO A 298 -9.51 -11.51 4.39
CA PRO A 298 -10.43 -12.44 5.03
C PRO A 298 -11.86 -11.91 5.23
N ASP A 299 -12.02 -10.60 5.41
CA ASP A 299 -13.33 -9.96 5.54
C ASP A 299 -14.14 -9.87 4.23
N GLY A 300 -13.50 -10.11 3.08
CA GLY A 300 -14.17 -10.21 1.78
C GLY A 300 -14.81 -11.57 1.52
N PHE A 301 -14.64 -12.54 2.42
CA PHE A 301 -15.30 -13.83 2.34
C PHE A 301 -16.41 -13.93 3.40
N ALA A 302 -17.47 -14.65 3.07
CA ALA A 302 -18.52 -15.05 4.03
C ALA A 302 -18.02 -16.18 4.96
N ALA A 303 -16.79 -16.08 5.47
CA ALA A 303 -16.19 -17.04 6.39
C ALA A 303 -16.49 -16.66 7.84
N SER A 304 -16.74 -17.65 8.67
CA SER A 304 -17.02 -17.47 10.10
C SER A 304 -16.24 -18.45 10.97
N GLY A 305 -16.14 -18.15 12.26
CA GLY A 305 -15.56 -19.06 13.26
C GLY A 305 -14.12 -19.50 12.92
N GLU A 306 -13.90 -20.81 13.00
CA GLU A 306 -12.62 -21.46 12.74
C GLU A 306 -12.10 -21.17 11.33
N LYS A 307 -13.00 -21.13 10.33
CA LYS A 307 -12.60 -20.89 8.95
C LYS A 307 -12.01 -19.50 8.76
N LYS A 308 -12.65 -18.49 9.34
CA LYS A 308 -12.14 -17.11 9.33
C LYS A 308 -10.79 -17.02 10.04
N ALA A 309 -10.61 -17.74 11.16
CA ALA A 309 -9.34 -17.78 11.87
C ALA A 309 -8.20 -18.38 11.01
N ILE A 310 -8.46 -19.47 10.27
CA ILE A 310 -7.51 -20.07 9.33
C ILE A 310 -7.07 -19.04 8.28
N LEU A 311 -8.03 -18.37 7.63
CA LEU A 311 -7.76 -17.36 6.60
C LEU A 311 -6.93 -16.20 7.18
N ILE A 312 -7.28 -15.70 8.36
CA ILE A 312 -6.54 -14.63 9.04
C ILE A 312 -5.08 -15.05 9.28
N GLN A 313 -4.83 -16.25 9.78
CA GLN A 313 -3.47 -16.73 10.06
C GLN A 313 -2.60 -16.82 8.79
N ILE A 314 -3.15 -17.41 7.71
CA ILE A 314 -2.44 -17.52 6.43
C ILE A 314 -2.17 -16.13 5.84
N TYR A 315 -3.16 -15.24 5.89
CA TYR A 315 -3.06 -13.88 5.37
C TYR A 315 -2.00 -13.05 6.12
N GLN A 316 -2.07 -13.02 7.46
CA GLN A 316 -1.06 -12.35 8.29
C GLN A 316 0.33 -12.92 8.06
N ARG A 317 0.44 -14.23 7.76
CA ARG A 317 1.73 -14.83 7.42
C ARG A 317 2.29 -14.24 6.13
N MET A 318 1.48 -14.07 5.08
CA MET A 318 1.90 -13.41 3.83
C MET A 318 2.40 -11.98 4.09
N GLU A 319 1.68 -11.19 4.89
CA GLU A 319 2.12 -9.83 5.25
C GLU A 319 3.45 -9.82 6.00
N ASN A 320 3.60 -10.72 6.97
CA ASN A 320 4.81 -10.84 7.78
C ASN A 320 6.01 -11.33 6.96
N LEU A 321 5.78 -12.05 5.86
CA LEU A 321 6.86 -12.42 4.96
C LEU A 321 7.53 -11.17 4.37
N LEU A 322 6.75 -10.18 3.93
CA LEU A 322 7.28 -9.04 3.17
C LEU A 322 8.07 -8.02 4.03
N LYS A 323 7.96 -8.07 5.36
CA LYS A 323 8.60 -7.09 6.28
C LYS A 323 10.13 -7.16 6.36
N LYS A 324 10.78 -8.24 5.92
CA LYS A 324 12.24 -8.45 6.12
C LYS A 324 13.04 -8.42 4.81
N GLU A 325 12.68 -9.31 3.90
CA GLU A 325 13.39 -9.51 2.63
C GLU A 325 12.34 -9.76 1.54
N PRO A 326 11.63 -8.69 1.11
CA PRO A 326 10.48 -8.83 0.22
C PRO A 326 10.85 -9.35 -1.17
N TYR A 327 12.08 -9.18 -1.67
CA TYR A 327 12.41 -9.61 -3.05
C TYR A 327 13.38 -10.80 -3.11
N GLY A 328 13.62 -11.46 -1.98
CA GLY A 328 14.36 -12.72 -1.99
C GLY A 328 13.53 -13.82 -2.64
N GLU A 329 14.14 -14.64 -3.48
CA GLU A 329 13.49 -15.77 -4.20
C GLU A 329 12.68 -16.66 -3.24
N ASN A 330 13.24 -16.99 -2.08
CA ASN A 330 12.56 -17.78 -1.04
C ASN A 330 11.29 -17.08 -0.50
N THR A 331 11.28 -15.75 -0.41
CA THR A 331 10.10 -14.99 0.02
C THR A 331 9.02 -15.02 -1.06
N ILE A 332 9.40 -14.82 -2.33
CA ILE A 332 8.48 -14.87 -3.47
C ILE A 332 7.82 -16.25 -3.55
N GLN A 333 8.61 -17.32 -3.56
CA GLN A 333 8.09 -18.70 -3.62
C GLN A 333 7.16 -19.03 -2.44
N LYS A 334 7.49 -18.59 -1.23
CA LYS A 334 6.62 -18.79 -0.05
C LYS A 334 5.35 -17.97 -0.12
N PHE A 335 5.43 -16.74 -0.62
CA PHE A 335 4.25 -15.91 -0.79
C PHE A 335 3.28 -16.57 -1.77
N GLU A 336 3.76 -17.01 -2.93
CA GLU A 336 2.93 -17.68 -3.94
C GLU A 336 2.36 -19.01 -3.43
N ALA A 337 3.15 -19.82 -2.71
CA ALA A 337 2.65 -21.03 -2.07
C ALA A 337 1.53 -20.72 -1.06
N LEU A 338 1.69 -19.68 -0.22
CA LEU A 338 0.67 -19.27 0.75
C LEU A 338 -0.57 -18.67 0.09
N LYS A 339 -0.41 -17.89 -0.96
CA LYS A 339 -1.53 -17.33 -1.74
C LYS A 339 -2.38 -18.45 -2.34
N LYS A 340 -1.75 -19.52 -2.84
CA LYS A 340 -2.45 -20.71 -3.32
C LYS A 340 -3.21 -21.42 -2.19
N LEU A 341 -2.57 -21.65 -1.04
CA LEU A 341 -3.24 -22.24 0.12
C LEU A 341 -4.43 -21.38 0.57
N TYR A 342 -4.25 -20.06 0.63
CA TYR A 342 -5.28 -19.13 1.03
C TYR A 342 -6.50 -19.23 0.12
N ASN A 343 -6.31 -19.17 -1.20
CA ASN A 343 -7.41 -19.26 -2.17
C ASN A 343 -8.11 -20.63 -2.13
N GLU A 344 -7.36 -21.73 -1.98
CA GLU A 344 -7.94 -23.06 -1.81
C GLU A 344 -8.78 -23.12 -0.53
N GLN A 345 -8.26 -22.59 0.58
CA GLN A 345 -8.99 -22.52 1.83
C GLN A 345 -10.23 -21.65 1.70
N ALA A 346 -10.16 -20.48 1.08
CA ALA A 346 -11.29 -19.58 0.92
C ALA A 346 -12.45 -20.20 0.11
N GLY A 347 -12.16 -21.14 -0.80
CA GLY A 347 -13.17 -21.88 -1.56
C GLY A 347 -13.83 -23.06 -0.85
N ILE A 348 -13.30 -23.49 0.31
CA ILE A 348 -13.84 -24.63 1.08
C ILE A 348 -15.00 -24.13 1.97
N PRO A 349 -16.17 -24.81 1.96
CA PRO A 349 -17.31 -24.45 2.80
C PRO A 349 -16.97 -24.35 4.30
N ASN A 350 -17.61 -23.42 5.02
CA ASN A 350 -17.33 -23.16 6.44
C ASN A 350 -17.52 -24.38 7.36
N ASN A 351 -18.41 -25.31 6.98
CA ASN A 351 -18.75 -26.50 7.75
C ASN A 351 -17.88 -27.73 7.39
N ASP A 352 -16.99 -27.63 6.40
CA ASP A 352 -16.14 -28.75 5.97
C ASP A 352 -14.70 -28.62 6.49
N LEU A 353 -14.55 -28.79 7.81
CA LEU A 353 -13.25 -28.76 8.47
C LEU A 353 -12.35 -29.92 8.06
N GLN A 354 -12.93 -31.06 7.64
CA GLN A 354 -12.15 -32.20 7.18
C GLN A 354 -11.48 -31.90 5.84
N GLN A 355 -12.22 -31.35 4.87
CA GLN A 355 -11.63 -30.91 3.60
C GLN A 355 -10.59 -29.80 3.82
N ALA A 356 -10.83 -28.90 4.76
CA ALA A 356 -9.86 -27.86 5.14
C ALA A 356 -8.54 -28.46 5.63
N LEU A 357 -8.61 -29.46 6.52
CA LEU A 357 -7.47 -30.20 7.04
C LEU A 357 -6.71 -30.96 5.94
N ASP A 358 -7.44 -31.69 5.10
CA ASP A 358 -6.85 -32.48 4.01
C ASP A 358 -6.13 -31.59 3.00
N SER A 359 -6.70 -30.42 2.70
CA SER A 359 -6.08 -29.39 1.87
C SER A 359 -4.76 -28.88 2.46
N ILE A 360 -4.72 -28.58 3.77
CA ILE A 360 -3.49 -28.15 4.45
C ILE A 360 -2.42 -29.23 4.40
N LYS A 361 -2.76 -30.48 4.72
CA LYS A 361 -1.83 -31.62 4.67
C LYS A 361 -1.25 -31.79 3.27
N ARG A 362 -2.11 -31.79 2.24
CA ARG A 362 -1.69 -31.88 0.84
C ARG A 362 -0.76 -30.72 0.44
N TRP A 363 -1.10 -29.50 0.85
CA TRP A 363 -0.28 -28.32 0.58
C TRP A 363 1.10 -28.42 1.24
N LYS A 364 1.16 -28.85 2.51
CA LYS A 364 2.42 -29.04 3.24
C LYS A 364 3.33 -30.05 2.53
N THR A 365 2.78 -31.17 2.06
CA THR A 365 3.55 -32.18 1.30
C THR A 365 4.01 -31.61 -0.03
N THR A 366 3.13 -30.91 -0.76
CA THR A 366 3.44 -30.36 -2.10
C THR A 366 4.53 -29.29 -2.04
N TYR A 367 4.49 -28.42 -1.03
CA TYR A 367 5.39 -27.27 -0.90
C TYR A 367 6.46 -27.46 0.18
N GLN A 368 6.73 -28.71 0.60
CA GLN A 368 7.62 -29.04 1.71
C GLN A 368 8.98 -28.33 1.58
N ASP A 369 9.58 -28.39 0.41
CA ASP A 369 10.89 -27.78 0.15
C ASP A 369 10.87 -26.26 0.29
N VAL A 370 9.80 -25.61 -0.16
CA VAL A 370 9.64 -24.15 -0.09
C VAL A 370 9.37 -23.70 1.35
N VAL A 371 8.47 -24.39 2.06
CA VAL A 371 8.02 -23.97 3.39
C VAL A 371 9.00 -24.35 4.48
N CYS A 372 9.84 -25.38 4.30
CA CYS A 372 10.85 -25.75 5.28
C CYS A 372 12.12 -24.89 5.20
N GLN A 373 12.44 -24.33 4.03
CA GLN A 373 13.61 -23.47 3.87
C GLN A 373 13.60 -22.31 4.88
N LEU A 374 14.70 -22.10 5.59
CA LEU A 374 14.89 -20.92 6.43
C LEU A 374 15.34 -19.76 5.53
N ARG A 375 14.94 -18.54 5.89
CA ARG A 375 15.55 -17.34 5.27
C ARG A 375 17.04 -17.31 5.62
N ALA A 376 17.85 -16.59 4.84
CA ALA A 376 19.27 -16.43 5.13
C ALA A 376 19.47 -15.96 6.58
N GLN A 377 19.77 -16.90 7.48
CA GLN A 377 20.07 -16.64 8.87
C GLN A 377 21.58 -16.43 8.97
N SER A 378 21.99 -15.49 9.82
CA SER A 378 23.39 -15.40 10.25
C SER A 378 23.86 -16.78 10.75
N LEU A 379 25.16 -17.07 10.59
CA LEU A 379 25.72 -18.40 10.92
C LEU A 379 25.34 -18.90 12.33
N LEU A 380 25.20 -17.98 13.30
CA LEU A 380 24.77 -18.29 14.67
C LEU A 380 23.25 -18.60 14.79
N GLY A 381 22.41 -18.03 13.92
CA GLY A 381 20.97 -18.27 13.91
C GLY A 381 20.60 -19.68 13.43
N LYS A 382 21.45 -20.31 12.62
CA LYS A 382 21.25 -21.68 12.10
C LYS A 382 21.30 -22.76 13.19
N LEU A 383 21.88 -22.49 14.36
CA LEU A 383 22.03 -23.48 15.43
C LEU A 383 20.75 -23.68 16.27
N PHE A 384 19.77 -22.77 16.20
CA PHE A 384 18.64 -22.75 17.15
C PHE A 384 17.25 -22.75 16.51
N VAL A 385 17.13 -22.56 15.19
CA VAL A 385 15.82 -22.52 14.51
C VAL A 385 15.76 -23.61 13.47
N TRP A 386 15.03 -24.69 13.76
CA TRP A 386 14.87 -25.84 12.86
C TRP A 386 13.61 -25.73 11.98
N THR A 387 12.63 -24.92 12.40
CA THR A 387 11.33 -24.81 11.74
C THR A 387 11.13 -23.39 11.22
N SER A 388 10.82 -23.25 9.94
CA SER A 388 10.44 -21.96 9.38
C SER A 388 9.11 -21.50 9.97
N SER A 389 8.93 -20.19 10.18
CA SER A 389 7.66 -19.67 10.71
C SER A 389 6.46 -19.93 9.79
N THR A 390 6.69 -20.19 8.49
CA THR A 390 5.61 -20.59 7.57
C THR A 390 5.17 -22.02 7.83
N LYS A 391 6.12 -22.94 8.06
CA LYS A 391 5.83 -24.31 8.46
C LYS A 391 5.15 -24.37 9.83
N ALA A 392 5.68 -23.63 10.81
CA ALA A 392 5.11 -23.58 12.14
C ALA A 392 3.63 -23.11 12.13
N MET A 393 3.30 -22.12 11.31
CA MET A 393 1.90 -21.69 11.12
C MET A 393 1.03 -22.81 10.54
N ALA A 394 1.51 -23.52 9.51
CA ALA A 394 0.75 -24.62 8.92
C ALA A 394 0.55 -25.79 9.91
N ASP A 395 1.58 -26.12 10.71
CA ASP A 395 1.51 -27.13 11.76
C ASP A 395 0.49 -26.73 12.86
N ASP A 396 0.46 -25.45 13.25
CA ASP A 396 -0.48 -24.92 14.26
C ASP A 396 -1.94 -24.97 13.78
N ILE A 397 -2.18 -24.57 12.52
CA ILE A 397 -3.52 -24.66 11.93
C ILE A 397 -3.98 -26.12 11.85
N GLU A 398 -3.13 -27.03 11.36
CA GLU A 398 -3.43 -28.46 11.28
C GLU A 398 -3.82 -29.03 12.64
N HIS A 399 -2.99 -28.79 13.66
CA HIS A 399 -3.25 -29.24 15.02
C HIS A 399 -4.57 -28.69 15.59
N THR A 400 -4.85 -27.41 15.34
CA THR A 400 -6.08 -26.75 15.80
C THR A 400 -7.33 -27.40 15.19
N ILE A 401 -7.30 -27.69 13.88
CA ILE A 401 -8.43 -28.33 13.18
C ILE A 401 -8.61 -29.78 13.66
N GLU A 402 -7.53 -30.55 13.79
CA GLU A 402 -7.60 -31.93 14.29
C GLU A 402 -8.20 -32.02 15.68
N LYS A 403 -7.74 -31.16 16.59
CA LYS A 403 -8.29 -31.07 17.95
C LYS A 403 -9.79 -30.78 17.91
N ARG A 404 -10.24 -29.91 17.02
CA ARG A 404 -11.66 -29.55 16.89
C ARG A 404 -12.50 -30.70 16.34
N LEU A 405 -12.00 -31.40 15.32
CA LEU A 405 -12.67 -32.58 14.75
C LEU A 405 -12.82 -33.70 15.79
N ASN A 406 -11.79 -33.94 16.61
CA ASN A 406 -11.87 -34.93 17.69
C ASN A 406 -12.94 -34.58 18.73
N VAL A 407 -13.13 -33.29 19.04
CA VAL A 407 -14.18 -32.82 19.96
C VAL A 407 -15.58 -32.94 19.35
N LEU A 408 -15.72 -32.92 18.02
CA LEU A 408 -17.02 -33.09 17.34
C LEU A 408 -17.40 -34.57 17.17
N GLN A 409 -16.43 -35.48 17.24
CA GLN A 409 -16.63 -36.93 17.07
C GLN A 409 -16.82 -37.69 18.38
N GLY A 410 -16.39 -37.14 19.51
CA GLY A 410 -16.57 -37.69 20.86
C GLY A 410 -17.72 -37.02 21.58
#